data_AF-G2Q890-F1
#
_entry.id   AF-G2Q890-F1
#
_cell.length_a   1.000
_cell.length_b   1.000
_cell.length_c   1.000
_cell.angle_alpha   90.00
_cell.angle_beta   90.00
_cell.angle_gamma   90.00
#
_symmetry.space_group_name_H-M   'P 1'
#
loop_
_entity.id
_entity.type
_entity.pdbx_description
1 polymer ?
#
loop_
_entity_poly.entity_id
_entity_poly.type
_entity_poly.pdbx_seq_one_letter_code
_entity_poly.pdbx_strand_id
1 'polypeptide(L)'
;MTRWLGLREPAASPALQLACRAQHFRRWELPRSSYPMTRAGYLTWRAKQKAQAAAQVAELLSSSADIQPPLPPEEVERVAALVRKEDLKNNDETQALEDVACLVFLDDQFDEFEKKSEIDEEKMVGILRKTWAKMTEKGRELALGMELSERAKALIGKALESENQS
;
A
#
# COMPACT_ATOMS: atom_id res chain seq x y z
N MET A 1 -2.29 -8.94 1.98
CA MET A 1 -2.89 -8.40 0.74
C MET A 1 -4.21 -9.08 0.38
N THR A 2 -4.23 -10.38 0.04
CA THR A 2 -5.43 -11.07 -0.50
C THR A 2 -6.66 -11.02 0.40
N ARG A 3 -6.54 -11.34 1.70
CA ARG A 3 -7.66 -11.27 2.65
C ARG A 3 -8.31 -9.88 2.66
N TRP A 4 -7.50 -8.84 2.82
CA TRP A 4 -7.97 -7.45 2.87
C TRP A 4 -8.56 -6.97 1.55
N LEU A 5 -8.02 -7.41 0.41
CA LEU A 5 -8.64 -7.14 -0.89
C LEU A 5 -10.03 -7.77 -0.98
N GLY A 6 -10.19 -9.02 -0.55
CA GLY A 6 -11.50 -9.68 -0.57
C GLY A 6 -12.57 -8.98 0.29
N LEU A 7 -12.17 -8.34 1.38
CA LEU A 7 -13.06 -7.52 2.21
C LEU A 7 -13.33 -6.13 1.58
N ARG A 8 -12.30 -5.50 1.03
CA ARG A 8 -12.38 -4.15 0.46
C ARG A 8 -13.05 -4.10 -0.90
N GLU A 9 -12.82 -5.10 -1.74
CA GLU A 9 -13.36 -5.19 -3.08
C GLU A 9 -13.59 -6.66 -3.46
N PRO A 10 -14.72 -7.27 -3.02
CA PRO A 10 -15.01 -8.69 -3.28
C PRO A 10 -15.06 -9.03 -4.77
N ALA A 11 -15.42 -8.08 -5.62
CA ALA A 11 -15.48 -8.21 -7.07
C ALA A 11 -14.22 -7.69 -7.78
N ALA A 12 -13.07 -7.64 -7.07
CA ALA A 12 -11.82 -7.12 -7.61
C ALA A 12 -11.42 -7.81 -8.93
N SER A 13 -11.09 -6.99 -9.93
CA SER A 13 -10.65 -7.49 -11.23
C SER A 13 -9.38 -8.35 -11.10
N PRO A 14 -9.13 -9.27 -12.04
CA PRO A 14 -7.87 -10.03 -12.07
C PRO A 14 -6.64 -9.11 -12.03
N ALA A 15 -6.66 -7.97 -12.72
CA ALA A 15 -5.58 -7.00 -12.71
C ALA A 15 -5.33 -6.42 -11.31
N LEU A 16 -6.38 -6.00 -10.59
CA LEU A 16 -6.27 -5.52 -9.22
C LEU A 16 -5.76 -6.60 -8.26
N GLN A 17 -6.22 -7.84 -8.42
CA GLN A 17 -5.74 -8.95 -7.60
C GLN A 17 -4.24 -9.21 -7.81
N LEU A 18 -3.76 -9.20 -9.06
CA LEU A 18 -2.34 -9.33 -9.38
C LEU A 18 -1.52 -8.16 -8.81
N ALA A 19 -1.97 -6.93 -9.02
CA ALA A 19 -1.29 -5.74 -8.53
C ALA A 19 -1.21 -5.72 -6.99
N CYS A 20 -2.27 -6.13 -6.29
CA CYS A 20 -2.26 -6.28 -4.84
C CYS A 20 -1.25 -7.33 -4.37
N ARG A 21 -1.17 -8.50 -5.03
CA ARG A 21 -0.15 -9.52 -4.71
C ARG A 21 1.28 -9.02 -4.99
N ALA A 22 1.43 -8.11 -5.95
CA ALA A 22 2.71 -7.49 -6.33
C ALA A 22 3.09 -6.22 -5.54
N GLN A 23 2.27 -5.76 -4.58
CA GLN A 23 2.48 -4.49 -3.86
C GLN A 23 3.86 -4.35 -3.19
N HIS A 24 4.55 -5.45 -2.89
CA HIS A 24 5.91 -5.49 -2.34
C HIS A 24 6.90 -6.29 -3.20
N PHE A 25 6.59 -6.49 -4.48
CA PHE A 25 7.42 -7.27 -5.39
C PHE A 25 8.86 -6.73 -5.46
N ARG A 26 9.82 -7.58 -5.09
CA ARG A 26 11.28 -7.35 -5.15
C ARG A 26 11.77 -6.03 -4.55
N ARG A 27 11.02 -5.47 -3.59
CA ARG A 27 11.35 -4.19 -2.95
C ARG A 27 12.70 -4.19 -2.22
N TRP A 28 13.15 -5.36 -1.76
CA TRP A 28 14.42 -5.54 -1.05
C TRP A 28 15.65 -5.29 -1.94
N GLU A 29 15.50 -5.33 -3.26
CA GLU A 29 16.60 -5.08 -4.22
C GLU A 29 17.00 -3.61 -4.30
N LEU A 30 16.14 -2.71 -3.83
CA LEU A 30 16.40 -1.27 -3.80
C LEU A 30 16.28 -0.76 -2.35
N PRO A 31 17.30 -0.96 -1.51
CA PRO A 31 17.23 -0.62 -0.09
C PRO A 31 17.17 0.89 0.14
N ARG A 32 16.50 1.34 1.21
CA ARG A 32 16.40 2.78 1.54
C ARG A 32 17.77 3.44 1.72
N SER A 33 18.78 2.70 2.16
CA SER A 33 20.15 3.18 2.36
C SER A 33 20.88 3.55 1.06
N SER A 34 20.40 3.13 -0.11
CA SER A 34 21.01 3.51 -1.40
C SER A 34 20.62 4.92 -1.88
N TYR A 35 19.87 5.68 -1.08
CA TYR A 35 19.43 7.05 -1.39
C TYR A 35 19.71 7.99 -0.20
N PRO A 36 19.93 9.30 -0.44
CA PRO A 36 20.15 10.27 0.64
C PRO A 36 19.04 10.24 1.71
N MET A 37 19.39 10.36 3.00
CA MET A 37 18.45 10.38 4.14
C MET A 37 17.72 11.73 4.28
N THR A 38 17.22 12.24 3.15
CA THR A 38 16.45 13.47 3.06
C THR A 38 15.04 13.15 2.57
N ARG A 39 14.12 14.13 2.69
CA ARG A 39 12.76 14.02 2.13
C ARG A 39 12.80 13.78 0.63
N ALA A 40 13.62 14.52 -0.11
CA ALA A 40 13.78 14.35 -1.55
C ALA A 40 14.30 12.94 -1.89
N GLY A 41 15.33 12.46 -1.18
CA GLY A 41 15.85 11.11 -1.36
C GLY A 41 14.81 10.03 -1.11
N TYR A 42 13.96 10.19 -0.08
CA TYR A 42 12.86 9.26 0.19
C TYR A 42 11.82 9.24 -0.94
N LEU A 43 11.43 10.41 -1.47
CA LEU A 43 10.46 10.49 -2.56
C LEU A 43 10.99 9.84 -3.84
N THR A 44 12.25 10.12 -4.19
CA THR A 44 12.92 9.49 -5.34
C THR A 44 13.02 7.98 -5.18
N TRP A 45 13.43 7.50 -4.01
CA TRP A 45 13.49 6.07 -3.71
C TRP A 45 12.13 5.39 -3.85
N ARG A 46 11.07 5.99 -3.29
CA ARG A 46 9.70 5.44 -3.40
C ARG A 46 9.20 5.41 -4.84
N ALA A 47 9.47 6.45 -5.63
CA ALA A 47 9.10 6.48 -7.04
C ALA A 47 9.84 5.40 -7.83
N LYS A 48 11.15 5.26 -7.64
CA LYS A 48 11.96 4.25 -8.31
C LYS A 48 11.53 2.83 -7.94
N GLN A 49 11.25 2.56 -6.66
CA GLN A 49 10.76 1.26 -6.22
C GLN A 49 9.47 0.84 -6.94
N LYS A 50 8.50 1.75 -7.04
CA LYS A 50 7.24 1.49 -7.74
C LYS A 50 7.46 1.22 -9.23
N ALA A 51 8.29 2.04 -9.88
CA ALA A 51 8.61 1.89 -11.30
C ALA A 51 9.33 0.56 -11.60
N GLN A 52 10.32 0.19 -10.77
CA GLN A 52 11.04 -1.09 -10.91
C GLN A 52 10.10 -2.28 -10.70
N ALA A 53 9.29 -2.27 -9.64
CA ALA A 53 8.35 -3.35 -9.37
C ALA A 53 7.36 -3.53 -10.54
N ALA A 54 6.81 -2.44 -11.06
CA ALA A 54 5.89 -2.48 -12.19
C ALA A 54 6.54 -3.04 -13.46
N ALA A 55 7.77 -2.61 -13.80
CA ALA A 55 8.50 -3.11 -14.96
C ALA A 55 8.79 -4.62 -14.83
N GLN A 56 9.28 -5.07 -13.67
CA GLN A 56 9.59 -6.48 -13.45
C GLN A 56 8.33 -7.37 -13.41
N VAL A 57 7.21 -6.86 -12.86
CA VAL A 57 5.93 -7.58 -12.89
C VAL A 57 5.40 -7.67 -14.31
N ALA A 58 5.47 -6.61 -15.10
CA ALA A 58 5.05 -6.62 -16.50
C ALA A 58 5.88 -7.61 -17.33
N GLU A 59 7.21 -7.61 -17.14
CA GLU A 59 8.12 -8.57 -17.77
C GLU A 59 7.77 -10.01 -17.36
N LEU A 60 7.55 -10.27 -16.07
CA LEU A 60 7.17 -11.59 -15.57
C LEU A 60 5.85 -12.08 -16.20
N LEU A 61 4.83 -11.23 -16.24
CA LEU A 61 3.53 -11.58 -16.79
C LEU A 61 3.59 -11.82 -18.31
N SER A 62 4.41 -11.05 -19.02
CA SER A 62 4.55 -11.15 -20.48
C SER A 62 5.42 -12.33 -20.94
N SER A 63 6.36 -12.77 -20.10
CA SER A 63 7.33 -13.84 -20.44
C SER A 63 6.97 -15.19 -19.84
N SER A 64 5.96 -15.27 -18.96
CA SER A 64 5.57 -16.52 -18.31
C SER A 64 4.91 -17.48 -19.30
N ALA A 65 5.53 -18.63 -19.51
CA ALA A 65 4.96 -19.71 -20.33
C ALA A 65 3.77 -20.41 -19.65
N ASP A 66 3.62 -20.27 -18.33
CA ASP A 66 2.58 -20.91 -17.52
C ASP A 66 1.20 -20.26 -17.68
N ILE A 67 1.15 -19.01 -18.18
CA ILE A 67 -0.08 -18.27 -18.40
C ILE A 67 -0.62 -18.60 -19.80
N GLN A 68 -1.74 -19.34 -19.86
CA GLN A 68 -2.36 -19.78 -21.12
C GLN A 68 -3.88 -19.48 -21.14
N PRO A 69 -4.38 -18.77 -22.17
CA PRO A 69 -3.62 -18.04 -23.18
C PRO A 69 -2.80 -16.88 -22.56
N PRO A 70 -1.76 -16.37 -23.24
CA PRO A 70 -1.00 -15.22 -22.76
C PRO A 70 -1.92 -14.03 -22.44
N LEU A 71 -1.56 -13.26 -21.40
CA LEU A 71 -2.30 -12.05 -21.07
C LEU A 71 -2.16 -11.01 -22.20
N PRO A 72 -3.25 -10.33 -22.58
CA PRO A 72 -3.17 -9.22 -23.51
C PRO A 72 -2.26 -8.10 -22.98
N PRO A 73 -1.49 -7.41 -23.84
CA PRO A 73 -0.59 -6.33 -23.42
C PRO A 73 -1.28 -5.23 -22.60
N GLU A 74 -2.53 -4.91 -22.91
CA GLU A 74 -3.33 -3.92 -22.19
C GLU A 74 -3.62 -4.34 -20.73
N GLU A 75 -3.82 -5.63 -20.46
CA GLU A 75 -4.04 -6.14 -19.10
C GLU A 75 -2.73 -6.13 -18.31
N VAL A 76 -1.61 -6.46 -18.95
CA VAL A 76 -0.27 -6.35 -18.36
C VAL A 76 0.03 -4.91 -17.96
N GLU A 77 -0.25 -3.96 -18.86
CA GLU A 77 -0.03 -2.54 -18.58
C GLU A 77 -0.96 -2.03 -17.48
N ARG A 78 -2.22 -2.49 -17.44
CA ARG A 78 -3.14 -2.16 -16.35
C ARG A 78 -2.60 -2.62 -14.99
N VAL A 79 -2.05 -3.84 -14.88
CA VAL A 79 -1.39 -4.30 -13.65
C VAL A 79 -0.20 -3.41 -13.30
N ALA A 80 0.63 -3.07 -14.28
CA ALA A 80 1.81 -2.24 -14.06
C ALA A 80 1.43 -0.82 -13.57
N ALA A 81 0.41 -0.20 -14.16
CA ALA A 81 -0.13 1.10 -13.75
C ALA A 81 -0.62 1.09 -12.29
N LEU A 82 -1.35 0.05 -11.89
CA LEU A 82 -1.79 -0.15 -10.51
C LEU A 82 -0.61 -0.29 -9.54
N VAL A 83 0.43 -1.06 -9.89
CA VAL A 83 1.65 -1.19 -9.06
C VAL A 83 2.39 0.15 -8.92
N ARG A 84 2.39 0.98 -9.96
CA ARG A 84 2.91 2.36 -9.91
C ARG A 84 2.01 3.30 -9.09
N LYS A 85 0.78 2.87 -8.79
CA LYS A 85 -0.28 3.64 -8.15
C LYS A 85 -0.62 4.89 -8.95
N GLU A 86 -0.75 4.71 -10.26
CA GLU A 86 -1.17 5.78 -11.16
C GLU A 86 -2.62 6.18 -10.91
N ASP A 87 -2.88 7.47 -11.07
CA ASP A 87 -4.21 8.06 -10.91
C ASP A 87 -4.91 7.74 -9.58
N LEU A 88 -4.15 7.64 -8.48
CA LEU A 88 -4.67 7.32 -7.13
C LEU A 88 -5.86 8.21 -6.70
N LYS A 89 -6.01 9.43 -7.24
CA LYS A 89 -7.10 10.32 -6.88
C LYS A 89 -8.42 9.98 -7.57
N ASN A 90 -8.38 9.42 -8.78
CA ASN A 90 -9.59 9.24 -9.60
C ASN A 90 -9.84 7.77 -10.01
N ASN A 91 -8.88 6.88 -9.78
CA ASN A 91 -9.01 5.47 -10.12
C ASN A 91 -9.38 4.63 -8.89
N ASP A 92 -10.58 4.06 -8.91
CA ASP A 92 -11.14 3.25 -7.81
C ASP A 92 -10.29 2.01 -7.47
N GLU A 93 -9.67 1.37 -8.47
CA GLU A 93 -8.81 0.21 -8.25
C GLU A 93 -7.47 0.61 -7.61
N THR A 94 -6.90 1.74 -8.03
CA THR A 94 -5.69 2.28 -7.39
C THR A 94 -5.99 2.67 -5.94
N GLN A 95 -7.15 3.27 -5.67
CA GLN A 95 -7.60 3.57 -4.31
C GLN A 95 -7.79 2.30 -3.48
N ALA A 96 -8.46 1.28 -4.03
CA ALA A 96 -8.64 -0.01 -3.36
C ALA A 96 -7.29 -0.66 -3.03
N LEU A 97 -6.30 -0.59 -3.93
CA LEU A 97 -4.94 -1.09 -3.66
C LEU A 97 -4.26 -0.30 -2.54
N GLU A 98 -4.39 1.03 -2.50
CA GLU A 98 -3.86 1.86 -1.40
C GLU A 98 -4.55 1.55 -0.06
N ASP A 99 -5.87 1.40 -0.04
CA ASP A 99 -6.65 0.98 1.12
C ASP A 99 -6.11 -0.35 1.65
N VAL A 100 -6.04 -1.38 0.79
CA VAL A 100 -5.54 -2.71 1.16
C VAL A 100 -4.12 -2.66 1.70
N ALA A 101 -3.26 -1.83 1.13
CA ALA A 101 -1.90 -1.65 1.63
C ALA A 101 -1.87 -1.01 3.03
N CYS A 102 -2.73 -0.04 3.30
CA CYS A 102 -2.86 0.57 4.63
C CYS A 102 -3.45 -0.41 5.63
N LEU A 103 -4.48 -1.17 5.24
CA LEU A 103 -5.10 -2.18 6.09
C LEU A 103 -4.10 -3.28 6.49
N VAL A 104 -3.30 -3.76 5.55
CA VAL A 104 -2.22 -4.73 5.84
C VAL A 104 -1.18 -4.14 6.78
N PHE A 105 -0.81 -2.87 6.61
CA PHE A 105 0.12 -2.22 7.54
C PHE A 105 -0.44 -2.21 8.98
N LEU A 106 -1.72 -1.85 9.14
CA LEU A 106 -2.38 -1.82 10.45
C LEU A 106 -2.50 -3.23 11.09
N ASP A 107 -2.84 -4.23 10.28
CA ASP A 107 -3.11 -5.61 10.73
C ASP A 107 -1.83 -6.42 11.04
N ASP A 108 -0.79 -6.29 10.20
CA ASP A 108 0.35 -7.22 10.19
C ASP A 108 1.66 -6.58 10.67
N GLN A 109 1.79 -5.25 10.58
CA GLN A 109 3.08 -4.58 10.74
C GLN A 109 3.10 -3.54 11.85
N PHE A 110 1.93 -3.05 12.27
CA PHE A 110 1.83 -1.89 13.14
C PHE A 110 2.53 -2.10 14.48
N ASP A 111 2.20 -3.18 15.19
CA ASP A 111 2.70 -3.43 16.55
C ASP A 111 4.23 -3.63 16.59
N GLU A 112 4.83 -4.20 15.55
CA GLU A 112 6.30 -4.29 15.44
C GLU A 112 6.92 -2.96 15.00
N PHE A 113 6.24 -2.24 14.11
CA PHE A 113 6.73 -0.96 13.59
C PHE A 113 6.81 0.11 14.68
N GLU A 114 5.82 0.17 15.58
CA GLU A 114 5.77 1.13 16.70
C GLU A 114 6.88 0.91 17.73
N LYS A 115 7.36 -0.33 17.90
CA LYS A 115 8.42 -0.69 18.87
C LYS A 115 9.83 -0.28 18.45
N LYS A 116 10.01 0.23 17.23
CA LYS A 116 11.32 0.64 16.73
C LYS A 116 11.82 1.86 17.52
N SER A 117 13.10 1.85 17.91
CA SER A 117 13.66 2.86 18.80
C SER A 117 13.64 4.29 18.22
N GLU A 118 13.57 4.42 16.90
CA GLU A 118 13.43 5.70 16.21
C GLU A 118 11.97 6.19 16.05
N ILE A 119 10.99 5.46 16.57
CA ILE A 119 9.56 5.78 16.50
C ILE A 119 9.07 6.15 17.90
N ASP A 120 8.99 7.45 18.16
CA ASP A 120 8.24 7.96 19.32
C ASP A 120 6.74 8.05 18.99
N GLU A 121 5.95 8.34 20.03
CA GLU A 121 4.50 8.43 19.91
C GLU A 121 4.05 9.54 18.93
N GLU A 122 4.68 10.71 18.95
CA GLU A 122 4.32 11.83 18.07
C GLU A 122 4.53 11.47 16.60
N LYS A 123 5.69 10.86 16.30
CA LYS A 123 6.03 10.37 14.97
C LYS A 123 5.09 9.26 14.53
N MET A 124 4.72 8.35 15.43
CA MET A 124 3.76 7.29 15.15
C MET A 124 2.37 7.85 14.80
N VAL A 125 1.86 8.78 15.61
CA VAL A 125 0.60 9.50 15.34
C VAL A 125 0.68 10.22 13.98
N GLY A 126 1.80 10.87 13.67
CA GLY A 126 2.03 11.51 12.37
C GLY A 126 2.03 10.54 11.18
N ILE A 127 2.47 9.29 11.37
CA ILE A 127 2.40 8.23 10.35
C ILE A 127 0.97 7.72 10.22
N LEU A 128 0.24 7.54 11.31
CA LEU A 128 -1.16 7.13 11.30
C LEU A 128 -2.05 8.15 10.59
N ARG A 129 -1.88 9.45 10.84
CA ARG A 129 -2.57 10.52 10.09
C ARG A 129 -2.34 10.40 8.57
N LYS A 130 -1.08 10.20 8.16
CA LYS A 130 -0.73 10.01 6.74
C LYS A 130 -1.24 8.69 6.16
N THR A 131 -1.48 7.70 7.00
CA THR A 131 -2.07 6.41 6.60
C THR A 131 -3.57 6.60 6.39
N TRP A 132 -4.26 7.28 7.32
CA TRP A 132 -5.68 7.62 7.22
C TRP A 132 -6.01 8.52 6.03
N ALA A 133 -5.19 9.54 5.78
CA ALA A 133 -5.36 10.47 4.66
C ALA A 133 -5.25 9.81 3.27
N LYS A 134 -4.64 8.62 3.17
CA LYS A 134 -4.55 7.84 1.92
C LYS A 134 -5.72 6.88 1.71
N MET A 135 -6.43 6.56 2.78
CA MET A 135 -7.54 5.63 2.72
C MET A 135 -8.82 6.34 2.30
N THR A 136 -9.61 5.67 1.46
CA THR A 136 -11.00 6.03 1.20
C THR A 136 -11.86 5.81 2.44
N GLU A 137 -13.11 6.29 2.41
CA GLU A 137 -14.10 6.03 3.46
C GLU A 137 -14.25 4.52 3.74
N LYS A 138 -14.44 3.71 2.69
CA LYS A 138 -14.53 2.24 2.80
C LYS A 138 -13.27 1.60 3.40
N GLY A 139 -12.09 2.15 3.11
CA GLY A 139 -10.84 1.73 3.75
C GLY A 139 -10.82 2.04 5.25
N ARG A 140 -11.26 3.24 5.64
CA ARG A 140 -11.32 3.67 7.05
C ARG A 140 -12.35 2.87 7.85
N GLU A 141 -13.51 2.58 7.27
CA GLU A 141 -14.53 1.73 7.90
C GLU A 141 -13.97 0.34 8.23
N LEU A 142 -13.27 -0.29 7.28
CA LEU A 142 -12.60 -1.58 7.52
C LEU A 142 -11.53 -1.49 8.61
N ALA A 143 -10.76 -0.40 8.63
CA ALA A 143 -9.74 -0.18 9.66
C ALA A 143 -10.35 -0.03 11.06
N LEU A 144 -11.48 0.68 11.18
CA LEU A 144 -12.20 0.85 12.45
C LEU A 144 -12.85 -0.46 12.95
N GLY A 145 -13.17 -1.39 12.04
CA GLY A 145 -13.68 -2.72 12.37
C GLY A 145 -12.61 -3.74 12.74
N MET A 146 -11.32 -3.39 12.75
CA MET A 146 -10.23 -4.30 13.08
C MET A 146 -10.14 -4.60 14.58
N GLU A 147 -9.82 -5.85 14.91
CA GLU A 147 -9.40 -6.25 16.25
C GLU A 147 -7.91 -5.90 16.46
N LEU A 148 -7.64 -4.63 16.76
CA LEU A 148 -6.29 -4.12 17.02
C LEU A 148 -5.92 -4.19 18.52
N SER A 149 -4.62 -4.10 18.81
CA SER A 149 -4.12 -3.94 20.18
C SER A 149 -4.67 -2.66 20.83
N GLU A 150 -4.80 -2.64 22.16
CA GLU A 150 -5.27 -1.44 22.89
C GLU A 150 -4.36 -0.24 22.65
N ARG A 151 -3.04 -0.49 22.50
CA ARG A 151 -2.07 0.54 22.13
C ARG A 151 -2.33 1.10 20.74
N ALA A 152 -2.57 0.25 19.75
CA ALA A 152 -2.89 0.67 18.39
C ALA A 152 -4.18 1.50 18.34
N LYS A 153 -5.25 1.05 19.02
CA LYS A 153 -6.51 1.80 19.12
C LYS A 153 -6.30 3.19 19.72
N ALA A 154 -5.53 3.30 20.81
CA ALA A 154 -5.24 4.58 21.44
C ALA A 154 -4.48 5.54 20.51
N LEU A 155 -3.50 5.03 19.75
CA LEU A 155 -2.71 5.84 18.81
C LEU A 155 -3.54 6.28 17.60
N ILE A 156 -4.42 5.41 17.10
CA ILE A 156 -5.39 5.76 16.04
C ILE A 156 -6.34 6.84 16.55
N GLY A 157 -6.90 6.70 17.76
CA GLY A 157 -7.75 7.72 18.38
C GLY A 157 -7.09 9.11 18.38
N LYS A 158 -5.84 9.19 18.87
CA LYS A 158 -5.04 10.42 18.85
C LYS A 158 -4.80 10.99 17.45
N ALA A 159 -4.66 10.11 16.44
CA ALA A 159 -4.50 10.54 15.06
C ALA A 159 -5.79 11.18 14.49
N LEU A 160 -6.97 10.70 14.90
CA LEU A 160 -8.27 11.16 14.42
C LEU A 160 -8.79 12.41 15.13
N GLU A 161 -8.52 12.57 16.43
CA GLU A 161 -8.99 13.72 17.22
C GLU A 161 -8.54 15.07 16.66
N SER A 162 -7.35 15.11 16.05
CA SER A 162 -6.79 16.32 15.42
C SER A 162 -7.37 16.68 14.05
N GLU A 163 -8.06 15.77 13.37
CA GLU A 163 -8.73 16.09 12.09
C GLU A 163 -10.03 16.88 12.31
N ASN A 164 -10.68 16.73 13.48
CA ASN A 164 -11.91 17.44 13.84
C ASN A 164 -11.69 18.92 14.26
N GLN A 165 -10.47 19.45 14.15
CA GLN A 165 -10.14 20.85 14.47
C GLN A 165 -9.70 21.66 13.25
N SER A 166 -9.85 21.13 12.03
CA SER A 166 -9.46 21.78 10.76
C SER A 166 -10.65 22.10 9.87
#